data_AF-A0A497PN26-F1
#
_entry.id   AF-A0A497PN26-F1
#
_cell.length_a   1.000
_cell.length_b   1.000
_cell.length_c   1.000
_cell.angle_alpha   90.00
_cell.angle_beta   90.00
_cell.angle_gamma   90.00
#
_symmetry.space_group_name_H-M   'P 1'
#
loop_
_entity.id
_entity.type
_entity.pdbx_description
1 polymer ?
#
loop_
_entity_poly.entity_id
_entity_poly.type
_entity_poly.pdbx_seq_one_letter_code
_entity_poly.pdbx_strand_id
1 'polypeptide(L)' 'MRKKRLFTPGPTSIPEEILLEMAQPIIHHRTDEFKAIAKDVFDGLKYIFQTQEDVFIIASSGTGAM' A
#
# COMPACT_ATOMS: atom_id res chain seq x y z
N MET A 1 -6.73 -25.86 -0.45
CA MET A 1 -5.49 -25.75 0.34
C MET A 1 -5.82 -25.19 1.73
N ARG A 2 -5.10 -25.55 2.79
CA ARG A 2 -5.31 -24.96 4.13
C ARG A 2 -4.70 -23.55 4.21
N LYS A 3 -5.44 -22.56 4.73
CA LYS A 3 -4.93 -21.19 4.93
C LYS A 3 -3.87 -21.19 6.03
N LYS A 4 -2.63 -20.83 5.68
CA LYS A 4 -1.51 -20.75 6.62
C LYS A 4 -1.74 -19.57 7.57
N ARG A 5 -1.77 -19.82 8.88
CA ARG A 5 -1.85 -18.76 9.90
C ARG A 5 -0.43 -18.36 10.29
N LEU A 6 -0.15 -17.07 10.29
CA LEU A 6 1.14 -16.50 10.70
C LEU A 6 1.02 -16.00 12.15
N PHE A 7 1.85 -16.55 13.04
CA PHE A 7 1.95 -16.14 14.45
C PHE A 7 3.36 -15.59 14.74
N THR A 8 3.94 -14.87 13.78
CA THR A 8 5.23 -14.17 13.89
C THR A 8 4.99 -12.68 14.15
N PRO A 9 5.96 -11.91 14.69
CA PRO A 9 5.84 -10.46 14.87
C PRO A 9 5.60 -9.70 13.57
N GLY A 10 6.04 -10.26 12.45
CA GLY A 10 5.83 -9.80 11.09
C GLY A 10 6.57 -10.71 10.11
N PRO A 11 6.19 -10.75 8.83
CA PRO A 11 4.96 -10.19 8.25
C PRO A 11 3.69 -10.91 8.75
N THR A 12 2.53 -10.26 8.64
CA THR A 12 1.21 -10.83 8.97
C THR A 12 0.45 -11.24 7.71
N SER A 13 -0.63 -12.00 7.87
CA SER A 13 -1.47 -12.41 6.73
C SER A 13 -2.22 -11.20 6.15
N ILE A 14 -2.09 -10.98 4.84
CA ILE A 14 -2.79 -9.93 4.11
C ILE A 14 -4.29 -10.31 4.00
N PRO A 15 -5.23 -9.36 4.19
CA PRO A 15 -6.65 -9.57 3.93
C PRO A 15 -6.91 -10.04 2.48
N GLU A 16 -7.92 -10.90 2.28
CA GLU A 16 -8.19 -11.51 0.96
C GLU A 16 -8.58 -10.49 -0.10
N GLU A 17 -9.31 -9.44 0.28
CA GLU A 17 -9.69 -8.34 -0.62
C GLU A 17 -8.47 -7.60 -1.19
N ILE A 18 -7.43 -7.39 -0.38
CA ILE A 18 -6.20 -6.74 -0.82
C ILE A 18 -5.40 -7.67 -1.76
N LEU A 19 -5.39 -8.97 -1.47
CA LEU A 19 -4.76 -9.95 -2.36
C LEU A 19 -5.42 -10.01 -3.73
N LEU A 20 -6.75 -9.87 -3.79
CA LEU A 20 -7.50 -9.79 -5.05
C LEU A 20 -7.17 -8.52 -5.83
N GLU A 21 -7.05 -7.38 -5.14
CA GLU A 21 -6.66 -6.11 -5.78
C GLU A 21 -5.24 -6.17 -6.33
N MET A 22 -4.29 -6.75 -5.58
CA MET A 22 -2.91 -6.95 -6.03
C MET A 22 -2.78 -7.94 -7.20
N ALA A 23 -3.81 -8.76 -7.46
CA ALA A 23 -3.84 -9.70 -8.59
C ALA A 23 -4.36 -9.06 -9.89
N GLN A 24 -4.84 -7.82 -9.85
CA GLN A 24 -5.30 -7.09 -11.03
C GLN A 24 -4.15 -6.75 -11.99
N PRO A 25 -4.43 -6.50 -13.28
CA PRO A 25 -3.45 -6.01 -14.23
C PRO A 25 -2.78 -4.70 -13.76
N ILE A 26 -1.49 -4.56 -14.04
CA ILE A 26 -0.74 -3.36 -13.66
C ILE A 26 -1.20 -2.16 -14.48
N ILE A 27 -1.53 -1.07 -13.79
CA ILE A 27 -1.88 0.22 -14.40
C ILE A 27 -0.60 1.00 -14.72
N HIS A 28 -0.57 1.67 -15.87
CA HIS A 28 0.57 2.50 -16.26
C HIS A 28 0.63 3.81 -15.44
N HIS A 29 1.77 4.08 -14.80
CA HIS A 29 1.95 5.18 -13.83
C HIS A 29 1.74 6.62 -14.36
N ARG A 30 1.65 6.82 -15.67
CA ARG A 30 1.39 8.15 -16.27
C ARG A 30 -0.07 8.37 -16.66
N THR A 31 -0.93 7.38 -16.47
CA THR A 31 -2.36 7.49 -16.77
C THR A 31 -3.08 8.34 -15.74
N ASP A 32 -4.23 8.90 -16.11
CA ASP A 32 -5.04 9.69 -15.17
C ASP A 32 -5.66 8.83 -14.08
N GLU A 33 -5.96 7.57 -14.38
CA GLU A 33 -6.38 6.55 -13.40
C GLU A 33 -5.34 6.38 -12.28
N PHE A 34 -4.06 6.17 -12.64
CA PHE A 34 -3.00 6.06 -11.64
C PHE A 34 -2.84 7.36 -10.83
N LYS A 35 -2.92 8.53 -11.47
CA LYS A 35 -2.81 9.82 -10.76
C LYS A 35 -3.91 9.99 -9.72
N ALA A 36 -5.14 9.56 -10.03
CA ALA A 36 -6.26 9.61 -9.09
C ALA A 36 -5.99 8.70 -7.89
N ILE A 37 -5.60 7.44 -8.12
CA ILE A 37 -5.25 6.49 -7.06
C ILE A 37 -4.10 7.04 -6.20
N ALA A 38 -3.04 7.54 -6.83
CA ALA A 38 -1.89 8.09 -6.11
C ALA A 38 -2.30 9.25 -5.21
N LYS A 39 -3.12 10.18 -5.72
CA LYS A 39 -3.64 11.31 -4.93
C LYS A 39 -4.41 10.81 -3.69
N ASP A 40 -5.32 9.86 -3.88
CA ASP A 40 -6.12 9.31 -2.77
C ASP A 40 -5.24 8.63 -1.72
N VAL A 41 -4.17 7.94 -2.15
CA VAL A 41 -3.19 7.35 -1.24
C VAL A 41 -2.42 8.43 -0.47
N PHE A 42 -1.95 9.50 -1.11
CA PHE A 42 -1.27 10.60 -0.43
C PHE A 42 -2.17 11.28 0.62
N ASP A 43 -3.43 11.54 0.28
CA ASP A 43 -4.42 12.14 1.19
C ASP A 43 -4.71 11.20 2.38
N GLY A 44 -4.86 9.89 2.11
CA GLY A 44 -5.03 8.86 3.14
C GLY A 44 -3.83 8.72 4.06
N LEU A 45 -2.61 8.84 3.55
CA LEU A 45 -1.39 8.80 4.36
C LEU A 45 -1.28 10.03 5.27
N LYS A 46 -1.65 11.23 4.79
CA LYS A 46 -1.73 12.42 5.65
C LYS A 46 -2.71 12.22 6.81
N TYR A 47 -3.86 11.58 6.55
CA TYR A 47 -4.79 11.17 7.60
C TYR A 47 -4.15 10.14 8.56
N ILE A 48 -3.52 9.07 8.08
CA ILE A 48 -2.92 8.04 8.94
C ILE A 48 -1.84 8.63 9.86
N PHE A 49 -0.96 9.48 9.31
CA PHE A 49 0.11 10.12 10.07
C PHE A 49 -0.34 11.36 10.85
N GLN A 50 -1.60 11.78 10.70
CA GLN A 50 -2.17 12.96 11.35
C GLN A 50 -1.33 14.23 11.07
N THR A 51 -0.95 14.44 9.81
CA THR A 51 -0.09 15.55 9.38
C THR A 51 -0.74 16.38 8.28
N GLN A 52 -0.37 17.67 8.20
CA GLN A 52 -0.72 18.56 7.10
C GLN A 52 0.43 18.68 6.07
N GLU A 53 1.65 18.29 6.48
CA GLU A 53 2.85 18.36 5.66
C GLU A 53 2.83 17.35 4.52
N ASP A 54 3.79 17.48 3.60
CA ASP A 54 3.96 16.53 2.52
C ASP A 54 4.44 15.17 3.02
N VAL A 55 3.87 14.11 2.44
CA VAL A 55 4.22 12.72 2.72
C VAL A 55 4.80 12.10 1.46
N PHE A 56 5.88 11.34 1.60
CA PHE A 56 6.58 10.70 0.50
C PHE A 56 6.39 9.19 0.56
N ILE A 57 6.15 8.57 -0.60
CA ILE A 57 6.06 7.12 -0.74
C ILE A 57 7.38 6.63 -1.33
N ILE A 58 8.06 5.74 -0.61
CA ILE A 58 9.29 5.10 -1.07
C ILE A 58 8.96 3.66 -1.44
N ALA A 59 9.25 3.27 -2.69
CA ALA A 59 9.03 1.92 -3.19
C ALA A 59 10.09 0.94 -2.64
N SER A 60 10.05 0.69 -1.33
CA SER A 60 10.97 -0.17 -0.59
C SER A 60 10.27 -0.91 0.54
N SER A 61 10.99 -1.80 1.24
CA SER A 61 10.57 -2.25 2.57
C SER A 61 10.70 -1.12 3.60
N GLY A 62 10.20 -1.35 4.82
CA GLY A 62 10.27 -0.34 5.90
C GLY A 62 11.68 0.14 6.23
N THR A 63 12.70 -0.71 6.08
CA THR A 63 14.10 -0.33 6.31
C THR A 63 14.73 0.49 5.18
N GLY A 64 14.08 0.61 4.02
CA GLY A 64 14.64 1.37 2.90
C GLY A 64 14.54 2.89 3.05
N ALA A 65 13.76 3.36 4.03
CA ALA A 65 13.55 4.77 4.34
C ALA A 65 14.12 5.19 5.72
N MET A 66 14.65 4.22 6.49
CA MET A 66 15.26 4.43 7.80
C MET A 66 16.77 4.58 7.66
#